data_AF-A0A6I6AID1-F1
#
_entry.id   AF-A0A6I6AID1-F1
#
_cell.length_a   1.000
_cell.length_b   1.000
_cell.length_c   1.000
_cell.angle_alpha   90.00
_cell.angle_beta   90.00
_cell.angle_gamma   90.00
#
_symmetry.space_group_name_H-M   'P 1'
#
loop_
_entity.id
_entity.type
_entity.pdbx_description
1 polymer ?
#
loop_
_entity_poly.entity_id
_entity_poly.type
_entity_poly.pdbx_seq_one_letter_code
_entity_poly.pdbx_strand_id
1 'polypeptide(L)'
;MLRALWKDERGFVISAELVLVLTIAVLAMIVGLSEVAVAVNTELNDVSNAIGALNQSYAYTGYAATATCDGKHKSYVAGSLFNDNADDCDLNTTCDLVTGTNAVTASESVTP
;
A
#
# COMPACT_ATOMS: atom_id res chain seq x y z
N MET A 1 -52.90 40.47 -8.34
CA MET A 1 -52.00 39.35 -8.73
C MET A 1 -50.53 39.75 -8.66
N LEU A 2 -50.08 40.89 -9.21
CA LEU A 2 -48.67 41.34 -9.08
C LEU A 2 -48.16 41.50 -7.63
N ARG A 3 -49.02 41.92 -6.69
CA ARG A 3 -48.64 42.05 -5.26
C ARG A 3 -48.42 40.71 -4.54
N ALA A 4 -48.97 39.60 -5.09
CA ALA A 4 -48.78 38.27 -4.51
C ALA A 4 -47.41 37.71 -4.88
N LEU A 5 -46.96 37.91 -6.12
CA LEU A 5 -45.61 37.54 -6.58
C LEU A 5 -44.51 38.35 -5.86
N TRP A 6 -44.79 39.60 -5.51
CA TRP A 6 -43.81 40.46 -4.82
C TRP A 6 -43.70 40.21 -3.31
N LYS A 7 -44.64 39.45 -2.73
CA LYS A 7 -44.63 38.98 -1.34
C LYS A 7 -44.31 37.48 -1.23
N ASP A 8 -43.97 36.83 -2.34
CA ASP A 8 -43.67 35.41 -2.36
C ASP A 8 -42.19 35.17 -2.05
N GLU A 9 -41.83 35.27 -0.76
CA GLU A 9 -40.49 34.98 -0.26
C GLU A 9 -40.22 33.46 -0.16
N ARG A 10 -41.23 32.62 -0.44
CA ARG A 10 -41.16 31.15 -0.32
C ARG A 10 -40.33 30.48 -1.41
N GLY A 11 -39.84 31.25 -2.39
CA GLY A 11 -38.97 30.78 -3.48
C GLY A 11 -37.50 31.22 -3.39
N PHE A 12 -37.14 32.15 -2.49
CA PHE A 12 -35.77 32.67 -2.40
C PHE A 12 -34.79 31.71 -1.71
N VAL A 13 -35.30 30.85 -0.82
CA VAL A 13 -34.52 29.89 -0.02
C VAL A 13 -33.96 28.70 -0.84
N ILE A 14 -34.34 28.57 -2.12
CA ILE A 14 -34.13 27.30 -2.85
C ILE A 14 -32.85 27.27 -3.72
N SER A 15 -32.26 28.39 -4.14
CA SER A 15 -31.15 28.34 -5.12
C SER A 15 -29.78 28.65 -4.54
N ALA A 16 -29.57 29.81 -3.93
CA ALA A 16 -28.24 30.23 -3.49
C ALA A 16 -27.75 29.47 -2.25
N GLU A 17 -28.63 29.30 -1.26
CA GLU A 17 -28.31 28.69 0.03
C GLU A 17 -28.09 27.17 -0.10
N LEU A 18 -28.88 26.50 -0.95
CA LEU A 18 -28.71 25.08 -1.23
C LEU A 18 -27.43 24.79 -2.03
N VAL A 19 -27.05 25.68 -2.97
CA VAL A 19 -25.77 25.60 -3.69
C VAL A 19 -24.59 25.79 -2.74
N LEU A 20 -24.68 26.70 -1.77
CA LEU A 20 -23.65 26.89 -0.75
C LEU A 20 -23.46 25.62 0.10
N VAL A 21 -24.55 25.00 0.57
CA VAL A 21 -24.47 23.76 1.37
C VAL A 21 -23.93 22.60 0.52
N LEU A 22 -24.37 22.46 -0.73
CA LEU A 22 -23.88 21.41 -1.63
C LEU A 22 -22.40 21.55 -1.94
N THR A 23 -21.90 22.76 -2.16
CA THR A 23 -20.47 22.98 -2.44
C THR A 23 -19.61 22.63 -1.22
N ILE A 24 -20.03 23.02 -0.01
CA ILE A 24 -19.35 22.62 1.24
C ILE A 24 -19.39 21.10 1.41
N ALA A 25 -20.52 20.45 1.14
CA ALA A 25 -20.66 18.99 1.26
C ALA A 25 -19.76 18.24 0.27
N VAL A 26 -19.66 18.70 -0.98
CA VAL A 26 -18.77 18.09 -1.98
C VAL A 26 -17.30 18.28 -1.59
N LEU A 27 -16.91 19.47 -1.14
CA LEU A 27 -15.54 19.72 -0.67
C LEU A 27 -15.18 18.86 0.55
N ALA A 28 -16.08 18.74 1.51
CA ALA A 28 -15.90 17.88 2.67
C ALA A 28 -15.79 16.40 2.29
N MET A 29 -16.57 15.95 1.31
CA MET A 29 -16.50 14.57 0.80
C MET A 29 -15.18 14.30 0.08
N ILE A 30 -14.67 15.23 -0.73
CA ILE A 30 -13.39 15.06 -1.44
C ILE A 30 -12.25 14.92 -0.44
N VAL A 31 -12.19 15.80 0.56
CA VAL A 31 -11.17 15.74 1.62
C VAL A 31 -11.34 14.47 2.45
N GLY A 32 -12.57 14.10 2.82
CA GLY A 32 -12.82 12.86 3.56
C GLY A 32 -12.38 11.62 2.79
N LEU A 33 -12.64 11.57 1.48
CA LEU A 33 -12.27 10.42 0.64
C LEU A 33 -10.76 10.37 0.39
N SER A 34 -10.07 11.51 0.29
CA SER A 34 -8.61 11.53 0.16
C SER A 34 -7.92 11.00 1.41
N GLU A 35 -8.40 11.38 2.61
CA GLU A 35 -7.85 10.87 3.86
C GLU A 35 -8.09 9.36 4.02
N VAL A 36 -9.28 8.87 3.63
CA VAL A 36 -9.56 7.43 3.63
C VAL A 36 -8.63 6.68 2.67
N ALA A 37 -8.37 7.23 1.48
CA ALA A 37 -7.47 6.61 0.51
C ALA A 37 -6.03 6.55 1.04
N VAL A 38 -5.54 7.63 1.66
CA VAL A 38 -4.20 7.66 2.27
C VAL A 38 -4.12 6.65 3.43
N ALA A 39 -5.09 6.69 4.35
CA ALA A 39 -5.12 5.79 5.50
C ALA A 39 -5.13 4.30 5.08
N VAL A 40 -5.95 3.94 4.10
CA VAL A 40 -5.99 2.55 3.60
C VAL A 40 -4.65 2.13 3.00
N ASN A 41 -3.99 3.00 2.21
CA ASN A 41 -2.68 2.67 1.65
C ASN A 41 -1.61 2.52 2.74
N THR A 42 -1.65 3.35 3.78
CA THR A 42 -0.73 3.23 4.92
C THR A 42 -0.93 1.91 5.65
N GLU A 43 -2.16 1.53 5.97
CA GLU A 43 -2.44 0.25 6.64
C GLU A 43 -2.04 -0.97 5.77
N LEU A 44 -2.22 -0.89 4.45
CA LEU A 44 -1.77 -1.95 3.55
C LEU A 44 -0.24 -2.05 3.49
N ASN A 45 0.47 -0.93 3.59
CA ASN A 45 1.94 -0.93 3.71
C ASN A 45 2.39 -1.59 5.02
N ASP A 46 1.72 -1.29 6.13
CA ASP A 46 2.00 -1.91 7.43
C ASP A 46 1.72 -3.43 7.41
N VAL A 47 0.64 -3.87 6.76
CA VAL A 47 0.36 -5.30 6.54
C VAL A 47 1.45 -5.96 5.69
N SER A 48 1.94 -5.29 4.65
CA SER A 48 3.02 -5.80 3.81
C SER A 48 4.31 -5.99 4.62
N ASN A 49 4.68 -5.01 5.44
CA ASN A 49 5.85 -5.10 6.30
C ASN A 49 5.70 -6.21 7.35
N ALA A 50 4.50 -6.37 7.93
CA ALA A 50 4.23 -7.45 8.88
C ALA A 50 4.38 -8.85 8.26
N ILE A 51 3.97 -9.02 6.99
CA ILE A 51 4.17 -10.28 6.25
C ILE A 51 5.65 -10.49 5.92
N GLY A 52 6.37 -9.45 5.48
CA GLY A 52 7.81 -9.53 5.20
C GLY A 52 8.65 -9.81 6.46
N ALA A 53 8.23 -9.33 7.62
CA ALA A 53 8.86 -9.59 8.91
C ALA A 53 8.57 -10.99 9.48
N LEU A 54 7.76 -11.81 8.80
CA LEU A 54 7.55 -13.20 9.21
C LEU A 54 8.88 -13.95 9.11
N ASN A 55 9.35 -14.41 10.26
CA ASN A 55 10.60 -15.14 10.35
C ASN A 55 10.45 -16.53 9.69
N GLN A 56 11.04 -16.71 8.51
CA GLN A 56 11.06 -17.97 7.75
C GLN A 56 12.25 -18.89 8.14
N SER A 57 12.78 -18.82 9.37
CA SER A 57 14.03 -19.52 9.77
C SER A 57 13.88 -20.99 10.15
N TYR A 58 12.74 -21.64 9.88
CA TYR A 58 12.61 -23.06 10.19
C TYR A 58 13.48 -23.90 9.24
N ALA A 59 14.42 -24.63 9.82
CA ALA A 59 15.33 -25.52 9.09
C ALA A 59 15.50 -26.84 9.85
N TYR A 60 15.59 -27.95 9.11
CA TYR A 60 15.95 -29.25 9.65
C TYR A 60 16.98 -29.96 8.77
N THR A 61 17.88 -30.71 9.40
CA THR A 61 18.99 -31.38 8.71
C THR A 61 18.56 -32.71 8.10
N GLY A 62 19.19 -33.07 6.98
CA GLY A 62 19.08 -34.40 6.40
C GLY A 62 19.99 -35.42 7.07
N TYR A 63 19.71 -36.72 6.86
CA TYR A 63 20.53 -37.83 7.35
C TYR A 63 20.92 -38.75 6.20
N ALA A 64 22.20 -39.10 6.08
CA ALA A 64 22.69 -40.04 5.07
C ALA A 64 23.53 -41.15 5.71
N ALA A 65 23.26 -42.40 5.34
CA ALA A 65 24.04 -43.57 5.77
C ALA A 65 24.80 -44.14 4.57
N THR A 66 26.13 -44.18 4.65
CA THR A 66 27.03 -44.76 3.64
C THR A 66 27.88 -45.85 4.27
N ALA A 67 28.09 -46.96 3.55
CA ALA A 67 28.99 -48.03 3.98
C ALA A 67 30.46 -47.62 3.77
N THR A 68 31.22 -47.56 4.86
CA THR A 68 32.62 -47.07 4.92
C THR A 68 33.60 -47.86 4.05
N CYS A 69 33.27 -49.11 3.70
CA CYS A 69 34.16 -50.05 3.00
C CYS A 69 33.83 -50.26 1.51
N ASP A 70 32.63 -49.89 1.05
CA ASP A 70 32.13 -50.26 -0.28
C ASP A 70 31.58 -49.08 -1.09
N GLY A 71 31.56 -47.87 -0.51
CA GLY A 71 30.98 -46.67 -1.14
C GLY A 71 29.46 -46.74 -1.38
N LYS A 72 28.78 -47.79 -0.88
CA LYS A 72 27.35 -48.02 -1.09
C LYS A 72 26.53 -47.11 -0.18
N HIS A 73 25.62 -46.33 -0.76
CA HIS A 73 24.62 -45.56 -0.03
C HIS A 73 23.49 -46.48 0.45
N LYS A 74 23.15 -46.42 1.76
CA LYS A 74 22.10 -47.23 2.38
C LYS A 74 20.78 -46.47 2.51
N SER A 75 20.83 -45.28 3.09
CA SER A 75 19.65 -44.45 3.31
C SER A 75 20.02 -42.98 3.17
N TYR A 76 19.10 -42.20 2.62
CA TYR A 76 19.26 -40.76 2.47
C TYR A 76 17.92 -40.09 2.78
N VAL A 77 17.94 -39.10 3.66
CA VAL A 77 16.83 -38.21 3.98
C VAL A 77 17.34 -36.79 3.74
N ALA A 78 16.69 -36.06 2.85
CA ALA A 78 17.02 -34.66 2.61
C ALA A 78 16.53 -33.80 3.79
N GLY A 79 17.34 -32.82 4.16
CA GLY A 79 16.90 -31.72 5.03
C GLY A 79 16.07 -30.71 4.24
N SER A 80 15.48 -29.74 4.93
CA SER A 80 14.95 -28.54 4.28
C SER A 80 15.29 -27.31 5.10
N LEU A 81 15.50 -26.21 4.39
CA LEU A 81 15.61 -24.87 4.95
C LEU A 81 15.07 -23.91 3.90
N PHE A 82 14.44 -22.83 4.34
CA PHE A 82 14.05 -21.76 3.44
C PHE A 82 15.28 -20.88 3.18
N ASN A 83 15.67 -20.75 1.92
CA ASN A 83 16.81 -19.95 1.47
C ASN A 83 16.36 -19.08 0.31
N ASP A 84 15.75 -17.95 0.61
CA ASP A 84 15.66 -16.84 -0.32
C ASP A 84 16.99 -16.07 -0.33
N ASN A 85 17.21 -15.33 -1.40
CA ASN A 85 18.38 -14.49 -1.53
C ASN A 85 17.92 -13.08 -1.19
N ALA A 86 18.61 -12.41 -0.27
CA ALA A 86 18.27 -11.04 0.08
C ALA A 86 18.22 -10.19 -1.20
N ASP A 87 17.06 -9.60 -1.49
CA ASP A 87 16.85 -8.75 -2.66
C ASP A 87 16.39 -7.34 -2.26
N ASP A 88 16.14 -6.50 -3.26
CA ASP A 88 15.72 -5.12 -3.07
C ASP A 88 14.39 -4.99 -2.29
N CYS A 89 13.62 -6.07 -2.11
CA CYS A 89 12.39 -6.07 -1.31
C CYS A 89 12.64 -6.32 0.20
N ASP A 90 13.82 -6.80 0.60
CA ASP A 90 14.14 -7.21 1.98
C ASP A 90 14.88 -6.12 2.79
N LEU A 91 15.51 -5.19 2.07
CA LEU A 91 16.13 -4.02 2.67
C LEU A 91 15.08 -2.89 2.61
N ASN A 92 14.76 -2.31 3.77
CA ASN A 92 13.89 -1.12 3.94
C ASN A 92 14.46 0.15 3.25
N THR A 93 15.18 -0.01 2.15
CA THR A 93 15.73 1.02 1.29
C THR A 93 14.96 1.14 -0.03
N THR A 94 14.16 0.13 -0.39
CA THR A 94 13.61 -0.02 -1.75
C THR A 94 12.18 -0.56 -1.81
N CYS A 95 11.58 -0.95 -0.68
CA CYS A 95 10.14 -1.25 -0.58
C CYS A 95 9.26 0.03 -0.51
N ASP A 96 9.56 1.00 -1.38
CA ASP A 96 8.47 1.78 -1.97
C ASP A 96 7.77 0.80 -2.91
N LEU A 97 6.77 0.06 -2.38
CA LEU A 97 5.78 -0.59 -3.24
C LEU A 97 5.41 0.46 -4.27
N VAL A 98 5.64 0.19 -5.56
CA VAL A 98 5.36 1.07 -6.70
C VAL A 98 3.96 1.70 -6.55
N THR A 99 3.88 2.78 -5.78
CA THR A 99 2.69 3.54 -5.44
C THR A 99 3.19 4.98 -5.34
N GLY A 100 3.01 5.70 -6.44
CA GLY A 100 3.44 7.08 -6.52
C GLY A 100 4.73 7.22 -7.31
N THR A 101 4.63 8.01 -8.36
CA THR A 101 5.74 8.48 -9.17
C THR A 101 6.89 8.93 -8.27
N ASN A 102 8.12 8.55 -8.61
CA ASN A 102 9.31 9.22 -8.06
C ASN A 102 9.06 10.72 -8.19
N ALA A 103 9.16 11.48 -7.09
CA ALA A 103 9.24 12.93 -7.21
C ALA A 103 10.51 13.25 -8.01
N VAL A 104 10.36 13.36 -9.32
CA VAL A 104 11.38 13.86 -10.23
C VAL A 104 11.60 15.30 -9.82
N THR A 105 12.58 15.51 -8.94
CA THR A 105 13.11 16.84 -8.71
C THR A 105 13.90 17.16 -9.97
N ALA A 106 13.26 17.85 -10.92
CA ALA A 106 13.93 18.37 -12.10
C ALA A 106 14.99 19.38 -11.63
N SER A 107 16.24 18.93 -11.51
CA SER A 107 17.38 19.83 -11.44
C SER A 107 17.74 20.21 -12.87
N GLU A 108 17.35 21.41 -13.28
CA GLU A 108 17.79 22.00 -14.54
C GLU A 108 19.29 22.27 -14.52
N SER A 109 19.98 21.84 -15.58
CA SER A 109 21.35 22.24 -15.98
C SER A 109 22.46 21.82 -15.00
N VAL A 110 23.59 21.24 -15.43
CA VAL A 110 24.55 21.84 -16.36
C VAL A 110 25.40 20.70 -16.95
N THR A 111 25.45 20.64 -18.28
CA THR A 111 26.52 19.96 -19.04
C THR A 111 27.81 20.81 -18.99
N PRO A 112 28.97 20.17 -19.03
CA PRO A 112 29.64 20.05 -20.34
C PRO A 112 29.88 18.61 -20.78
#